data_AF-A0A2W6CIU3-F1
#
_entry.id   AF-A0A2W6CIU3-F1
#
_cell.length_a   1.000
_cell.length_b   1.000
_cell.length_c   1.000
_cell.angle_alpha   90.00
_cell.angle_beta   90.00
_cell.angle_gamma   90.00
#
_symmetry.space_group_name_H-M   'P 1'
#
loop_
_entity.id
_entity.type
_entity.pdbx_description
1 polymer ?
#
loop_
_entity_poly.entity_id
_entity_poly.type
_entity_poly.pdbx_seq_one_letter_code
_entity_poly.pdbx_strand_id
1 'polypeptide(L)' 'MSYFAAVVARSHDRWRAVEVVLEDCESLADIGDVARDVPGDIRLLLVEQDDEYAALVRVDDDDDEARGFLSDGHAADAYP' A
#
# COMPACT_ATOMS: atom_id res chain seq x y z
N MET A 1 7.91 16.61 -2.86
CA MET A 1 7.83 15.25 -2.31
C MET A 1 7.10 14.44 -3.36
N SER A 2 7.82 13.52 -3.99
CA SER A 2 7.27 12.61 -4.98
C SER A 2 6.98 11.28 -4.31
N TYR A 3 5.93 10.61 -4.75
CA TYR A 3 5.62 9.27 -4.30
C TYR A 3 5.13 8.44 -5.48
N PHE A 4 5.28 7.13 -5.34
CA PHE A 4 4.60 6.15 -6.16
C PHE A 4 3.65 5.34 -5.28
N ALA A 5 2.42 5.10 -5.75
CA ALA A 5 1.49 4.24 -5.05
C ALA A 5 0.76 3.29 -6.00
N ALA A 6 0.68 2.02 -5.62
CA ALA A 6 -0.07 1.03 -6.39
C ALA A 6 -0.72 -0.01 -5.49
N VAL A 7 -1.98 -0.34 -5.80
CA VAL A 7 -2.69 -1.45 -5.18
C VAL A 7 -2.42 -2.71 -6.00
N VAL A 8 -1.79 -3.68 -5.36
CA VAL A 8 -1.59 -5.03 -5.87
C VAL A 8 -2.69 -5.92 -5.31
N ALA A 9 -3.62 -6.32 -6.17
CA ALA A 9 -4.79 -7.11 -5.81
C ALA A 9 -4.70 -8.53 -6.36
N ARG A 10 -5.04 -9.52 -5.53
CA ARG A 10 -5.24 -10.90 -5.97
C ARG A 10 -6.72 -11.14 -6.26
N SER A 11 -7.02 -11.91 -7.30
CA SER A 11 -8.35 -12.46 -7.56
C SER A 11 -8.23 -13.73 -8.39
N HIS A 12 -8.83 -14.83 -7.92
CA HIS A 12 -8.81 -16.13 -8.60
C HIS A 12 -7.38 -16.56 -9.00
N ASP A 13 -6.45 -16.52 -8.04
CA ASP A 13 -5.02 -16.84 -8.21
C ASP A 13 -4.25 -16.00 -9.23
N ARG A 14 -4.85 -14.89 -9.71
CA ARG A 14 -4.17 -13.91 -10.56
C ARG A 14 -3.91 -12.63 -9.78
N TRP A 15 -2.75 -12.05 -10.02
CA TRP A 15 -2.36 -10.75 -9.48
C TRP A 15 -2.51 -9.68 -10.53
N ARG A 16 -2.94 -8.49 -10.11
CA ARG A 16 -2.93 -7.27 -10.91
C ARG A 16 -2.46 -6.11 -10.06
N ALA A 17 -1.80 -5.13 -10.68
CA ALA A 17 -1.42 -3.89 -10.05
C ALA A 17 -2.16 -2.73 -10.69
N VAL A 18 -2.64 -1.80 -9.88
CA VAL A 18 -3.31 -0.58 -10.31
C VAL A 18 -2.64 0.59 -9.58
N GLU A 19 -2.12 1.55 -10.33
CA GLU A 19 -1.59 2.78 -9.76
C GLU A 19 -2.74 3.61 -9.19
N VAL A 20 -2.52 4.20 -8.01
CA VAL A 20 -3.53 4.98 -7.28
C VAL A 20 -2.95 6.30 -6.80
N VAL A 21 -3.83 7.25 -6.50
CA VAL A 21 -3.50 8.57 -5.99
C VAL A 21 -3.96 8.64 -4.53
N LEU A 22 -3.11 9.14 -3.64
CA LEU A 22 -3.34 9.21 -2.20
C LEU A 22 -3.45 10.65 -1.67
N GLU A 23 -3.55 11.64 -2.55
CA GLU A 23 -3.49 13.07 -2.19
C GLU A 23 -4.60 13.51 -1.21
N ASP A 24 -5.77 12.85 -1.26
CA ASP A 24 -6.91 13.14 -0.39
C ASP A 24 -6.98 12.23 0.86
N CYS A 25 -6.00 11.34 1.06
CA CYS A 25 -5.98 10.44 2.22
C CYS A 25 -5.34 11.13 3.44
N GLU A 26 -6.03 11.14 4.57
CA GLU A 26 -5.55 11.72 5.83
C GLU A 26 -5.23 10.66 6.90
N SER A 27 -5.66 9.41 6.66
CA SER A 27 -5.55 8.30 7.61
C SER A 27 -5.36 6.95 6.93
N LEU A 28 -4.96 5.93 7.71
CA LEU A 28 -4.91 4.54 7.25
C LEU A 28 -6.28 4.00 6.81
N ALA A 29 -7.38 4.55 7.36
CA ALA A 29 -8.72 4.18 6.95
C ALA A 29 -9.01 4.67 5.52
N ASP A 30 -8.68 5.92 5.20
CA ASP A 30 -8.86 6.48 3.85
C ASP A 30 -8.04 5.69 2.81
N ILE A 31 -6.81 5.31 3.18
CA ILE A 31 -5.95 4.43 2.38
C ILE A 31 -6.60 3.05 2.17
N GLY A 32 -7.21 2.52 3.23
CA GLY A 32 -7.98 1.28 3.18
C GLY A 32 -9.13 1.35 2.17
N ASP A 33 -9.84 2.48 2.15
CA ASP A 33 -10.97 2.71 1.25
C ASP A 33 -10.51 2.81 -0.21
N VAL A 34 -9.43 3.54 -0.50
CA VAL A 34 -8.81 3.58 -1.84
C VAL A 34 -8.39 2.18 -2.31
N ALA A 35 -7.84 1.37 -1.41
CA ALA A 35 -7.47 0.00 -1.77
C ALA A 35 -8.71 -0.84 -2.10
N ARG A 36 -9.78 -0.73 -1.30
CA ARG A 36 -11.03 -1.51 -1.48
C ARG A 36 -11.73 -1.25 -2.81
N ASP A 37 -11.55 -0.06 -3.40
CA ASP A 37 -12.02 0.26 -4.76
C ASP A 37 -11.39 -0.62 -5.85
N VAL A 38 -10.27 -1.30 -5.58
CA VAL A 38 -9.67 -2.29 -6.47
C VAL A 38 -10.21 -3.69 -6.13
N PRO A 39 -11.01 -4.33 -7.01
CA PRO A 39 -11.49 -5.70 -6.78
C PRO A 39 -10.37 -6.72 -6.52
N GLY A 40 -10.54 -7.53 -5.48
CA GLY A 40 -9.65 -8.63 -5.12
C GLY A 40 -9.94 -9.17 -3.73
N ASP A 41 -9.58 -10.43 -3.47
CA ASP A 41 -9.70 -11.09 -2.15
C ASP A 41 -8.57 -10.71 -1.20
N ILE A 42 -7.44 -10.28 -1.75
CA ILE A 42 -6.29 -9.76 -1.00
C ILE A 42 -5.84 -8.48 -1.69
N ARG A 43 -5.62 -7.42 -0.91
CA ARG A 43 -5.14 -6.14 -1.41
C ARG A 43 -3.92 -5.69 -0.62
N LEU A 44 -2.87 -5.33 -1.35
CA LEU A 44 -1.64 -4.77 -0.81
C LEU A 44 -1.41 -3.43 -1.50
N LEU A 45 -1.50 -2.33 -0.76
CA LEU A 45 -1.01 -1.06 -1.25
C LEU A 45 0.49 -0.99 -1.01
N LEU A 46 1.24 -0.75 -2.09
CA LEU A 46 2.64 -0.33 -2.02
C LEU A 46 2.67 1.19 -2.13
N VAL A 47 3.39 1.84 -1.22
CA VAL A 47 3.74 3.25 -1.30
C VAL A 47 5.27 3.34 -1.26
N GLU A 48 5.85 4.12 -2.14
CA GLU A 48 7.26 4.49 -2.14
C GLU A 48 7.30 6.02 -2.08
N GLN A 49 8.12 6.57 -1.18
CA GLN A 49 8.23 7.99 -0.89
C GLN A 49 9.68 8.45 -1.00
N ASP A 50 9.90 9.42 -1.89
CA ASP A 50 11.17 10.14 -2.11
C ASP A 50 12.41 9.23 -2.29
N ASP A 51 12.24 8.04 -2.88
CA ASP A 51 13.23 6.97 -3.05
C ASP A 51 13.90 6.52 -1.73
N GLU A 52 13.31 6.85 -0.58
CA GLU A 52 13.92 6.69 0.75
C GLU A 52 13.12 5.71 1.62
N TYR A 53 11.79 5.80 1.59
CA TYR A 53 10.91 4.96 2.39
C TYR A 53 9.90 4.22 1.52
N ALA A 54 9.60 2.97 1.89
CA ALA A 54 8.49 2.21 1.34
C ALA A 54 7.54 1.77 2.46
N ALA A 55 6.24 1.84 2.19
CA ALA A 55 5.21 1.29 3.04
C ALA A 55 4.40 0.22 2.29
N LEU A 56 3.96 -0.78 3.04
CA LEU A 56 2.99 -1.77 2.61
C LEU A 56 1.77 -1.64 3.50
N VAL A 57 0.59 -1.49 2.92
CA VAL A 57 -0.68 -1.53 3.65
C VAL A 57 -1.46 -2.74 3.20
N ARG A 58 -1.68 -3.69 4.11
CA ARG A 58 -2.55 -4.85 3.86
C ARG A 58 -3.97 -4.49 4.19
N VAL A 59 -4.87 -4.73 3.24
CA VAL A 59 -6.31 -4.55 3.41
C VAL A 59 -6.98 -5.90 3.16
N ASP A 60 -7.77 -6.31 4.14
CA ASP A 60 -8.53 -7.56 4.14
C ASP A 60 -10.02 -7.23 3.97
N ASP A 61 -10.82 -8.18 3.46
CA ASP A 61 -12.28 -8.01 3.40
C ASP A 61 -12.93 -8.30 4.77
N ASP A 62 -12.28 -9.12 5.61
CA ASP A 62 -12.79 -9.52 6.93
C ASP A 62 -12.38 -8.56 8.07
N ASP A 63 -11.45 -7.64 7.81
CA ASP A 63 -10.92 -6.70 8.81
C ASP A 63 -11.20 -5.26 8.37
N ASP A 64 -11.94 -4.53 9.20
CA ASP A 64 -12.22 -3.10 8.96
C ASP A 64 -10.91 -2.27 9.05
N GLU A 65 -9.90 -2.77 9.78
CA GLU A 65 -8.65 -2.05 10.06
C GLU A 65 -7.52 -2.41 9.08
N ALA A 66 -7.09 -1.43 8.28
CA ALA A 66 -5.93 -1.55 7.41
C ALA A 66 -4.63 -1.63 8.22
N ARG A 67 -3.73 -2.54 7.84
CA ARG A 67 -2.46 -2.75 8.57
C ARG A 67 -1.26 -2.24 7.77
N GLY A 68 -0.61 -1.22 8.30
CA GLY A 68 0.61 -0.63 7.72
C GLY A 68 1.90 -1.30 8.21
N PHE A 69 2.85 -1.45 7.29
CA PHE A 69 4.22 -1.89 7.50
C PHE A 69 5.13 -0.86 6.85
N LEU A 70 6.08 -0.29 7.59
CA LEU A 70 6.98 0.74 7.10
C LEU A 70 8.40 0.18 7.01
N SER A 71 9.10 0.49 5.92
CA SER A 71 10.53 0.21 5.81
C SER A 71 11.33 1.05 6.79
N ASP A 72 12.36 0.45 7.38
CA ASP A 72 13.34 1.20 8.16
C ASP A 72 14.41 1.75 7.22
N GLY A 73 14.30 3.03 6.86
CA GLY A 73 15.26 3.70 5.96
C GLY A 73 16.68 3.73 6.52
N HIS A 74 16.83 3.88 7.84
CA HIS A 74 18.15 3.84 8.49
C HIS A 74 18.80 2.46 8.42
N ALA A 75 17.99 1.40 8.56
CA ALA A 75 18.48 0.04 8.37
C ALA A 75 18.89 -0.23 6.92
N ALA A 76 18.18 0.36 5.94
CA ALA A 76 18.51 0.26 4.52
C ALA A 76 19.84 0.96 4.18
N ASP A 77 20.06 2.18 4.69
CA ASP A 77 21.33 2.93 4.50
C ASP A 77 22.55 2.21 5.09
N ALA A 78 22.34 1.43 6.16
CA ALA A 78 23.39 0.65 6.81
C ALA A 78 23.66 -0.71 6.15
N TYR A 79 22.89 -1.08 5.12
CA TYR A 79 23.04 -2.36 4.42
C TYR A 79 24.23 -2.32 3.43
N PRO A 80 25.13 -3.32 3.44
CA PRO A 80 26.38 -3.32 2.67
C PRO A 80 26.22 -3.52 1.16
#